data_AF-A0A060Z0N9-F1
#
_entry.id   AF-A0A060Z0N9-F1
#
_cell.length_a   1.000
_cell.length_b   1.000
_cell.length_c   1.000
_cell.angle_alpha   90.00
_cell.angle_beta   90.00
_cell.angle_gamma   90.00
#
_symmetry.space_group_name_H-M   'P 1'
#
loop_
_entity.id
_entity.type
_entity.pdbx_description
1 polymer ?
#
loop_
_entity_poly.entity_id
_entity_poly.type
_entity_poly.pdbx_seq_one_letter_code
_entity_poly.pdbx_strand_id
1 'polypeptide(L)'
;MSGAIRFCDRCQLVKPDRCHHCSVCDKCILKMDHHCPWVNNCVGFSNYKFFMLFLAYSLLYCIFITATDLQYFIKFWTVSKIFSW
;
A
#
# COMPACT_ATOMS: atom_id res chain seq x y z
N MET A 1 -20.51 -17.26 -12.20
CA MET A 1 -21.24 -16.31 -11.31
C MET A 1 -22.70 -16.74 -11.32
N SER A 2 -23.27 -17.12 -10.19
CA SER A 2 -24.63 -17.69 -10.11
C SER A 2 -25.77 -16.68 -10.31
N GLY A 3 -25.48 -15.43 -10.66
CA GLY A 3 -26.48 -14.35 -10.80
C GLY A 3 -27.17 -13.94 -9.49
N ALA A 4 -26.84 -14.60 -8.37
CA ALA A 4 -27.46 -14.35 -7.08
C ALA A 4 -27.02 -13.00 -6.48
N ILE A 5 -27.94 -12.37 -5.75
CA ILE A 5 -27.68 -11.14 -5.00
C ILE A 5 -26.54 -11.41 -4.00
N ARG A 6 -25.50 -10.57 -4.03
CA ARG A 6 -24.38 -10.69 -3.10
C ARG A 6 -24.80 -10.09 -1.76
N PHE A 7 -25.00 -10.92 -0.74
CA PHE A 7 -25.29 -10.49 0.62
C PHE A 7 -24.07 -10.63 1.54
N CYS A 8 -24.04 -9.88 2.64
CA CYS A 8 -23.06 -10.02 3.71
C CYS A 8 -23.76 -10.44 5.01
N ASP A 9 -23.56 -11.68 5.44
CA ASP A 9 -24.18 -12.17 6.69
C ASP A 9 -23.62 -11.48 7.94
N ARG A 10 -22.34 -11.09 7.94
CA ARG A 10 -21.74 -10.37 9.08
C ARG A 10 -22.30 -8.95 9.27
N CYS A 11 -22.43 -8.20 8.18
CA CYS A 11 -22.91 -6.81 8.24
C CYS A 11 -24.42 -6.68 8.02
N GLN A 12 -25.13 -7.78 7.77
CA GLN A 12 -26.58 -7.82 7.48
C GLN A 12 -27.01 -6.83 6.38
N LEU A 13 -26.28 -6.82 5.26
CA LEU A 13 -26.53 -5.92 4.13
C LEU A 13 -26.29 -6.57 2.77
N VAL A 14 -27.02 -6.11 1.75
CA VAL A 14 -26.73 -6.43 0.35
C VAL A 14 -25.46 -5.67 -0.06
N LYS A 15 -24.44 -6.40 -0.53
CA LYS A 15 -23.17 -5.83 -0.98
C LYS A 15 -23.41 -5.05 -2.27
N PRO A 16 -23.13 -3.74 -2.30
CA PRO A 16 -23.10 -2.99 -3.54
C PRO A 16 -22.08 -3.56 -4.51
N ASP A 17 -22.15 -3.14 -5.78
CA ASP A 17 -21.20 -3.58 -6.79
C ASP A 17 -19.75 -3.33 -6.35
N ARG A 18 -18.92 -4.35 -6.56
CA ARG A 18 -17.51 -4.37 -6.17
C ARG A 18 -17.23 -4.13 -4.68
N CYS A 19 -18.24 -4.23 -3.81
CA CYS A 19 -18.05 -4.22 -2.37
C CYS A 19 -17.58 -5.60 -1.88
N HIS A 20 -16.66 -5.61 -0.92
CA HIS A 20 -16.21 -6.83 -0.24
C HIS A 20 -16.13 -6.59 1.26
N HIS A 21 -16.43 -7.62 2.05
CA HIS A 21 -16.27 -7.56 3.50
C HIS A 21 -14.81 -7.87 3.84
N CYS A 22 -14.14 -6.97 4.54
CA CYS A 22 -12.83 -7.23 5.11
C CYS A 22 -13.01 -7.75 6.53
N SER A 23 -12.54 -8.96 6.81
CA SER A 23 -12.61 -9.55 8.16
C SER A 23 -11.70 -8.85 9.17
N VAL A 24 -10.63 -8.19 8.72
CA VAL A 24 -9.70 -7.46 9.59
C VAL A 24 -10.32 -6.13 10.04
N CYS A 25 -10.95 -5.40 9.13
CA CYS A 25 -11.67 -4.16 9.46
C CYS A 25 -13.10 -4.38 9.96
N ASP A 26 -13.55 -5.64 9.97
CA ASP A 26 -14.91 -6.11 10.29
C ASP A 26 -16.04 -5.26 9.66
N LYS A 27 -15.85 -4.89 8.39
CA LYS A 27 -16.83 -4.08 7.66
C LYS A 27 -16.79 -4.31 6.15
N CYS A 28 -17.90 -4.02 5.51
CA CYS A 28 -18.01 -3.95 4.05
C CYS A 28 -17.33 -2.69 3.52
N ILE A 29 -16.36 -2.87 2.62
CA ILE A 29 -15.59 -1.81 1.99
C ILE A 29 -16.05 -1.65 0.54
N LEU A 30 -16.53 -0.45 0.18
CA LEU A 30 -16.89 -0.11 -1.18
C LEU A 30 -15.65 -0.14 -2.08
N LYS A 31 -15.80 -0.73 -3.28
CA LYS A 31 -14.71 -0.86 -4.26
C LYS A 31 -13.42 -1.36 -3.61
N MET A 32 -13.53 -2.35 -2.71
CA MET A 32 -12.40 -2.86 -1.95
C MET A 32 -11.33 -3.36 -2.91
N ASP A 33 -10.10 -2.92 -2.69
CA ASP A 33 -8.92 -3.44 -3.36
C ASP A 33 -8.26 -4.49 -2.45
N HIS A 34 -7.69 -4.05 -1.31
CA HIS A 34 -7.09 -4.94 -0.31
C HIS A 34 -7.09 -4.32 1.10
N HIS A 35 -6.86 -5.15 2.13
CA HIS A 35 -6.44 -4.65 3.43
C HIS A 35 -4.92 -4.54 3.44
N CYS A 36 -4.40 -3.34 3.69
CA CYS A 36 -2.96 -3.09 3.67
C CYS A 36 -2.44 -2.94 5.11
N PRO A 37 -1.62 -3.89 5.59
CA PRO A 37 -1.06 -3.82 6.94
C PRO A 37 -0.16 -2.58 7.14
N TRP A 38 0.52 -2.13 6.08
CA TRP A 38 1.46 -1.01 6.13
C TRP A 38 0.81 0.34 6.44
N VAL A 39 -0.44 0.53 6.02
CA VAL A 39 -1.24 1.72 6.35
C VAL A 39 -2.30 1.41 7.39
N ASN A 40 -2.28 0.20 7.97
CA ASN A 40 -3.23 -0.33 8.94
C ASN A 40 -4.71 -0.02 8.57
N ASN A 41 -5.04 -0.16 7.29
CA ASN A 41 -6.36 0.20 6.77
C ASN A 41 -6.68 -0.51 5.46
N CYS A 42 -7.96 -0.63 5.14
CA CYS A 42 -8.38 -1.05 3.81
C CYS A 42 -8.16 0.05 2.77
N VAL A 43 -7.61 -0.36 1.63
CA VAL A 43 -7.60 0.43 0.40
C VAL A 43 -8.88 0.10 -0.37
N GLY A 44 -9.70 1.11 -0.62
CA GLY A 44 -10.98 0.98 -1.30
C GLY A 44 -11.41 2.31 -1.91
N PHE A 45 -12.70 2.47 -2.17
CA PHE A 45 -13.24 3.61 -2.92
C PHE A 45 -12.76 4.99 -2.41
N SER A 46 -12.83 5.21 -1.10
CA SER A 46 -12.59 6.54 -0.50
C SER A 46 -11.12 6.94 -0.43
N ASN A 47 -10.18 5.99 -0.50
CA ASN A 47 -8.76 6.27 -0.31
C ASN A 47 -7.83 5.69 -1.38
N TYR A 48 -8.37 5.03 -2.42
CA TYR A 48 -7.57 4.48 -3.51
C TYR A 48 -6.65 5.54 -4.15
N LYS A 49 -7.16 6.75 -4.40
CA LYS A 49 -6.35 7.86 -4.94
C LYS A 49 -5.19 8.23 -4.01
N PHE A 50 -5.45 8.31 -2.70
CA PHE A 50 -4.42 8.64 -1.71
C PHE A 50 -3.37 7.53 -1.61
N PHE A 51 -3.78 6.27 -1.69
CA PHE A 51 -2.86 5.13 -1.72
C PHE A 51 -1.94 5.17 -2.95
N MET A 52 -2.47 5.48 -4.13
CA MET A 52 -1.65 5.63 -5.35
C MET A 52 -0.66 6.80 -5.24
N LEU A 53 -1.08 7.93 -4.67
CA LEU A 53 -0.18 9.06 -4.40
C LEU A 53 0.90 8.70 -3.38
N PHE A 54 0.54 7.97 -2.32
CA PHE A 54 1.48 7.45 -1.33
C PHE A 54 2.57 6.60 -1.98
N LEU A 55 2.23 5.66 -2.86
CA LEU A 55 3.21 4.83 -3.58
C LEU A 55 4.12 5.68 -4.48
N ALA A 56 3.54 6.61 -5.25
CA ALA A 56 4.31 7.47 -6.15
C ALA A 56 5.30 8.37 -5.40
N TYR A 57 4.86 9.03 -4.32
CA TYR A 57 5.74 9.87 -3.52
C TYR A 57 6.77 9.07 -2.74
N SER A 58 6.43 7.86 -2.28
CA SER A 58 7.42 6.97 -1.65
C SER A 58 8.54 6.60 -2.61
N LEU A 59 8.22 6.28 -3.87
CA LEU A 59 9.23 6.01 -4.90
C LEU A 59 10.09 7.24 -5.17
N LEU A 60 9.48 8.41 -5.36
CA LEU A 60 10.21 9.67 -5.59
C LEU A 60 11.14 10.00 -4.43
N TYR A 61 10.70 9.77 -3.19
CA TYR A 61 11.50 9.98 -1.99
C TYR A 61 12.70 9.03 -1.93
N CYS A 62 12.49 7.73 -2.20
CA CYS A 62 13.59 6.76 -2.29
C CYS A 62 14.61 7.13 -3.37
N ILE A 63 14.15 7.57 -4.55
CA ILE A 63 15.01 8.04 -5.63
C ILE A 63 15.81 9.26 -5.21
N PHE A 64 15.15 10.24 -4.57
CA PHE A 64 15.81 11.45 -4.10
C PHE A 64 16.93 11.13 -3.11
N ILE A 65 16.65 10.35 -2.05
CA ILE A 65 17.67 9.92 -1.07
C ILE A 65 18.80 9.16 -1.76
N THR A 66 18.45 8.18 -2.60
CA THR A 66 19.47 7.38 -3.30
C THR A 66 20.37 8.27 -4.14
N ALA A 67 19.82 9.23 -4.89
CA ALA A 67 20.59 10.14 -5.73
C ALA A 67 21.50 11.07 -4.90
N THR A 68 21.02 11.60 -3.78
CA THR A 68 21.82 12.50 -2.93
C THR A 68 22.93 11.77 -2.18
N ASP A 69 22.64 10.55 -1.73
CA ASP A 69 23.51 9.79 -0.83
C ASP A 69 24.49 8.87 -1.57
N LEU A 70 24.24 8.59 -2.86
CA LEU A 70 25.08 7.70 -3.68
C LEU A 70 26.57 8.09 -3.65
N GLN A 71 26.88 9.38 -3.74
CA GLN A 71 28.27 9.85 -3.67
C GLN A 71 28.94 9.54 -2.33
N TYR A 72 28.20 9.67 -1.22
CA TYR A 72 28.71 9.41 0.12
C TYR A 72 28.88 7.91 0.35
N PHE A 73 27.92 7.12 -0.15
CA PHE A 73 28.02 5.67 -0.15
C PHE A 73 29.27 5.20 -0.91
N ILE A 74 29.49 5.68 -2.15
CA ILE A 74 30.69 5.36 -2.93
C ILE A 74 31.96 5.77 -2.19
N LYS A 75 32.00 6.98 -1.64
CA LYS A 75 33.16 7.47 -0.88
C LYS A 75 33.46 6.59 0.32
N PHE A 76 32.45 6.22 1.10
CA PHE A 76 32.59 5.36 2.26
C PHE A 76 33.23 4.02 1.89
N TRP A 77 32.70 3.33 0.87
CA TRP A 77 33.21 2.01 0.49
C TRP A 77 34.54 2.05 -0.29
N THR A 78 34.85 3.15 -0.97
CA THR A 78 36.14 3.32 -1.67
C THR A 78 37.26 3.66 -0.69
N VAL A 79 37.01 4.59 0.24
CA VAL A 79 37.98 4.97 1.28
C VAL A 79 38.16 3.83 2.29
N SER A 80 37.09 3.14 2.70
CA SER A 80 37.21 2.01 3.62
C SER A 80 38.03 0.85 3.04
N LYS A 81 38.03 0.65 1.73
CA LYS A 81 38.93 -0.31 1.06
C LYS A 81 40.39 0.14 1.04
N ILE A 82 40.66 1.44 1.08
CA ILE A 82 42.02 1.99 1.17
C ILE A 82 42.58 1.89 2.60
N PHE A 83 41.72 1.97 3.61
CA PHE A 83 42.12 1.94 5.04
C PHE A 83 41.95 0.57 5.72
N SER A 84 41.33 -0.42 5.06
CA SER A 84 41.37 -1.82 5.52
C SER A 84 42.64 -2.48 5.00
N TRP A 85 43.75 -2.29 5.72
CA TRP A 85 44.89 -3.21 5.70
C TRP A 85 44.63 -4.38 6.65
#